data_AF-A0A6V2KCB8-F1
#
_entry.id   AF-A0A6V2KCB8-F1
#
_cell.length_a   1.000
_cell.length_b   1.000
_cell.length_c   1.000
_cell.angle_alpha   90.00
_cell.angle_beta   90.00
_cell.angle_gamma   90.00
#
_symmetry.space_group_name_H-M   'P 1'
#
loop_
_entity.id
_entity.type
_entity.pdbx_description
1 polymer ?
#
loop_
_entity_poly.entity_id
_entity_poly.type
_entity_poly.pdbx_seq_one_letter_code
_entity_poly.pdbx_strand_id
1 'polypeptide(L)'
;MPKKQNPNDDDELVPLSANNSASSSPHDASVSKRSLTRYLAIGLIVMVGCYHLGRFTCMLEHQELLEEGHVESKSSGKSKSKKDEADHAMTPAKIAAARSAGQELLSLLDDYYQHHKGGASHILMGKGGWSKGWFDTLGKREEKMIDTMARALLNPHQSVFKIGLIGSSVAAGHDNCRYDNYPEQLIRTWQSVWNAAGMELQVQNAGQGGGCGDSHKNQVWCVQQNVSPDVDIVHYSWSYFEGNDGRNERESLVRWSHLLAKSPPVHFINVNFDTTCLWEKPDENALLNAYEEYGYNAFCMRYALINSLNRPIDRERPAEDVMFEGNHVGDGFHNYTRYYDSSEPDERRDSLGVILRNWHPGPLGFQIISDALSYTYTKALLAALERIERVMDPKTLLPTKNEEAPDAQWWKERPIVLARDLTPHDPLVCDPKYCTVDEPPKCLNLELPTFGYWGASITPPEDDLNPWKGLPQNWQTWKEGEDIRWKMVSRFEISYYEDQPEKCIFPDHCAGIRAASPQEGRVVFKLPKMEVGMIALCVCCGKEVAQAQILDNPYIEIQFNERILDNSTFDLYPEKKCVRIVNDHSGTVVGSTGHAYLSIRLLEGNMEEVTISHVITL
;
A
#
# COMPACT_ATOMS: atom_id res chain seq x y z
N MET A 1 25.36 -1.51 -34.02
CA MET A 1 24.18 -0.69 -33.66
C MET A 1 24.16 0.54 -34.55
N PRO A 2 23.11 0.80 -35.36
CA PRO A 2 23.01 2.04 -36.11
C PRO A 2 22.28 3.13 -35.29
N LYS A 3 22.83 4.35 -35.34
CA LYS A 3 22.34 5.57 -34.68
C LYS A 3 21.02 6.04 -35.32
N LYS A 4 20.01 6.36 -34.51
CA LYS A 4 18.83 7.13 -34.94
C LYS A 4 19.06 8.62 -34.72
N GLN A 5 18.75 9.40 -35.75
CA GLN A 5 18.68 10.86 -35.77
C GLN A 5 17.36 11.34 -35.16
N ASN A 6 17.44 12.46 -34.44
CA ASN A 6 16.30 13.24 -33.94
C ASN A 6 15.98 14.37 -34.93
N PRO A 7 14.71 14.71 -35.12
CA PRO A 7 14.32 16.06 -35.48
C PRO A 7 13.43 16.68 -34.38
N ASN A 8 13.93 17.80 -33.84
CA ASN A 8 13.08 18.88 -33.34
C ASN A 8 12.54 19.66 -34.55
N ASP A 9 11.40 20.30 -34.35
CA ASP A 9 10.99 21.65 -34.82
C ASP A 9 9.49 21.74 -34.49
N ASP A 10 9.11 22.55 -33.50
CA ASP A 10 8.72 23.97 -33.61
C ASP A 10 7.19 24.06 -33.73
N ASP A 11 6.52 24.63 -32.73
CA ASP A 11 5.24 25.29 -32.96
C ASP A 11 4.99 26.44 -31.98
N GLU A 12 4.59 27.55 -32.59
CA GLU A 12 4.46 28.90 -32.07
C GLU A 12 3.29 29.07 -31.09
N LEU A 13 3.49 29.89 -30.05
CA LEU A 13 2.44 30.38 -29.16
C LEU A 13 1.89 31.73 -29.67
N VAL A 14 0.58 31.76 -29.95
CA VAL A 14 -0.21 32.98 -30.20
C VAL A 14 -1.05 33.30 -28.94
N PRO A 15 -1.05 34.56 -28.43
CA PRO A 15 -1.90 34.95 -27.30
C PRO A 15 -2.94 36.01 -27.67
N LEU A 16 -4.23 35.76 -27.42
CA LEU A 16 -5.33 36.74 -27.38
C LEU A 16 -6.50 36.08 -26.63
N SER A 17 -7.35 36.68 -25.80
CA SER A 17 -7.54 38.04 -25.28
C SER A 17 -8.69 37.97 -24.27
N ALA A 18 -8.70 38.86 -23.27
CA ALA A 18 -9.78 39.06 -22.30
C ALA A 18 -11.08 39.59 -22.92
N ASN A 19 -12.25 39.33 -22.29
CA ASN A 19 -13.26 40.35 -21.96
C ASN A 19 -14.53 39.83 -21.22
N ASN A 20 -14.89 40.60 -20.19
CA ASN A 20 -16.23 41.13 -19.82
C ASN A 20 -17.35 40.25 -19.20
N SER A 21 -17.52 40.45 -17.88
CA SER A 21 -18.68 41.08 -17.17
C SER A 21 -20.13 40.87 -17.63
N ALA A 22 -20.99 40.44 -16.69
CA ALA A 22 -22.33 41.02 -16.37
C ALA A 22 -23.01 40.17 -15.25
N SER A 23 -23.08 40.61 -14.00
CA SER A 23 -24.23 41.25 -13.33
C SER A 23 -25.65 40.79 -13.74
N SER A 24 -26.35 40.08 -12.85
CA SER A 24 -27.73 40.42 -12.44
C SER A 24 -28.21 39.55 -11.26
N SER A 25 -28.65 40.21 -10.20
CA SER A 25 -29.68 39.78 -9.23
C SER A 25 -30.95 40.59 -9.57
N PRO A 26 -32.15 40.43 -8.95
CA PRO A 26 -32.48 39.73 -7.69
C PRO A 26 -33.81 38.94 -7.75
N HIS A 27 -34.24 38.33 -6.64
CA HIS A 27 -35.63 38.44 -6.13
C HIS A 27 -35.79 37.75 -4.75
N ASP A 28 -36.11 38.57 -3.76
CA ASP A 28 -36.61 38.20 -2.44
C ASP A 28 -38.04 37.66 -2.52
N ALA A 29 -38.33 36.59 -1.77
CA ALA A 29 -39.69 36.24 -1.36
C ALA A 29 -39.69 35.68 0.06
N SER A 30 -40.06 36.54 1.02
CA SER A 30 -40.32 36.21 2.41
C SER A 30 -41.61 35.39 2.56
N VAL A 31 -41.54 34.20 3.16
CA VAL A 31 -42.73 33.44 3.60
C VAL A 31 -42.71 33.24 5.11
N SER A 32 -43.86 33.61 5.70
CA SER A 32 -44.19 33.70 7.12
C SER A 32 -44.05 32.36 7.88
N LYS A 33 -43.19 32.36 8.90
CA LYS A 33 -43.12 31.35 9.97
C LYS A 33 -44.25 31.60 10.99
N ARG A 34 -45.24 30.70 11.04
CA ARG A 34 -46.03 30.34 12.25
C ARG A 34 -47.08 29.29 11.86
N SER A 35 -46.77 28.01 12.06
CA SER A 35 -47.71 26.86 12.25
C SER A 35 -47.08 25.47 11.98
N LEU A 36 -45.76 25.27 12.14
CA LEU A 36 -45.11 23.99 11.82
C LEU A 36 -44.46 23.25 13.01
N THR A 37 -44.57 23.77 14.24
CA THR A 37 -43.76 23.25 15.37
C THR A 37 -44.50 22.23 16.25
N ARG A 38 -45.80 21.95 16.03
CA ARG A 38 -46.57 21.02 16.88
C ARG A 38 -46.87 19.65 16.25
N TYR A 39 -46.69 19.49 14.94
CA TYR A 39 -46.89 18.19 14.27
C TYR A 39 -45.58 17.40 14.02
N LEU A 40 -44.41 18.07 14.09
CA LEU A 40 -43.10 17.43 13.90
C LEU A 40 -42.61 16.62 15.12
N ALA A 41 -43.10 16.91 16.33
CA ALA A 41 -42.63 16.24 17.55
C ALA A 41 -43.26 14.87 17.82
N ILE A 42 -44.46 14.60 17.31
CA ILE A 42 -45.17 13.31 17.50
C ILE A 42 -44.81 12.32 16.38
N GLY A 43 -44.54 12.81 15.16
CA GLY A 43 -44.07 11.98 14.04
C GLY A 43 -42.66 11.41 14.25
N LEU A 44 -41.78 12.14 14.95
CA LEU A 44 -40.40 11.69 15.19
C LEU A 44 -40.31 10.52 16.19
N ILE A 45 -41.21 10.45 17.17
CA ILE A 45 -41.20 9.41 18.22
C ILE A 45 -41.73 8.08 17.70
N VAL A 46 -42.71 8.09 16.78
CA VAL A 46 -43.25 6.87 16.17
C VAL A 46 -42.29 6.29 15.12
N MET A 47 -41.58 7.14 14.37
CA MET A 47 -40.58 6.69 13.38
C MET A 47 -39.35 6.05 14.03
N VAL A 48 -38.87 6.55 15.18
CA VAL A 48 -37.72 5.96 15.89
C VAL A 48 -38.10 4.63 16.57
N GLY A 49 -39.36 4.46 17.00
CA GLY A 49 -39.85 3.21 17.59
C GLY A 49 -40.01 2.07 16.58
N CYS A 50 -40.46 2.36 15.35
CA CYS A 50 -40.60 1.35 14.30
C CYS A 50 -39.24 0.98 13.66
N TYR A 51 -38.26 1.87 13.67
CA TYR A 51 -36.93 1.63 13.08
C TYR A 51 -36.09 0.62 13.89
N HIS A 52 -36.33 0.47 15.19
CA HIS A 52 -35.56 -0.44 16.05
C HIS A 52 -36.14 -1.85 16.20
N LEU A 53 -37.45 -2.06 15.98
CA LEU A 53 -38.06 -3.40 16.10
C LEU A 53 -38.07 -4.22 14.81
N GLY A 54 -37.89 -3.60 13.63
CA GLY A 54 -37.87 -4.30 12.34
C GLY A 54 -36.52 -4.92 11.94
N ARG A 55 -35.43 -4.62 12.68
CA ARG A 55 -34.06 -4.99 12.28
C ARG A 55 -33.53 -6.30 12.88
N PHE A 56 -34.26 -6.93 13.80
CA PHE A 56 -33.72 -8.08 14.56
C PHE A 56 -34.06 -9.47 14.00
N THR A 57 -34.96 -9.59 13.03
CA THR A 57 -35.51 -10.89 12.61
C THR A 57 -35.15 -11.33 11.20
N CYS A 58 -34.37 -10.56 10.42
CA CYS A 58 -34.07 -10.89 9.02
C CYS A 58 -32.58 -11.16 8.71
N MET A 59 -31.72 -11.21 9.73
CA MET A 59 -30.25 -11.30 9.56
C MET A 59 -29.65 -12.72 9.62
N LEU A 60 -30.45 -13.78 9.74
CA LEU A 60 -29.91 -15.10 10.15
C LEU A 60 -29.93 -16.23 9.12
N GLU A 61 -30.39 -16.05 7.87
CA GLU A 61 -30.62 -17.21 6.97
C GLU A 61 -29.94 -17.20 5.59
N HIS A 62 -28.93 -16.36 5.32
CA HIS A 62 -28.29 -16.35 3.99
C HIS A 62 -26.74 -16.34 3.96
N GLN A 63 -26.10 -16.91 4.97
CA GLN A 63 -24.63 -16.84 5.13
C GLN A 63 -23.84 -18.09 4.68
N GLU A 64 -24.42 -19.02 3.91
CA GLU A 64 -23.82 -20.36 3.76
C GLU A 64 -23.16 -20.68 2.38
N LEU A 65 -23.00 -19.73 1.45
CA LEU A 65 -22.46 -20.06 0.09
C LEU A 65 -21.35 -19.15 -0.48
N LEU A 66 -20.66 -18.33 0.33
CA LEU A 66 -19.47 -17.56 -0.10
C LEU A 66 -18.25 -17.73 0.83
N GLU A 67 -18.24 -18.74 1.72
CA GLU A 67 -17.23 -18.90 2.78
C GLU A 67 -15.95 -19.66 2.39
N GLU A 68 -15.69 -19.98 1.11
CA GLU A 68 -14.42 -20.67 0.74
C GLU A 68 -13.21 -19.74 0.49
N GLY A 69 -13.34 -18.43 0.75
CA GLY A 69 -12.19 -17.50 0.66
C GLY A 69 -12.31 -16.21 1.47
N HIS A 70 -13.35 -16.06 2.27
CA HIS A 70 -13.55 -14.88 3.13
C HIS A 70 -13.44 -15.29 4.60
N VAL A 71 -12.24 -15.13 5.16
CA VAL A 71 -12.16 -14.76 6.57
C VAL A 71 -12.66 -13.33 6.66
N GLU A 72 -13.99 -13.15 6.62
CA GLU A 72 -14.55 -11.98 7.27
C GLU A 72 -14.03 -12.05 8.71
N SER A 73 -13.13 -11.16 9.08
CA SER A 73 -12.97 -10.78 10.47
C SER A 73 -14.28 -10.09 10.88
N LYS A 74 -15.35 -10.87 11.02
CA LYS A 74 -16.35 -10.57 12.03
C LYS A 74 -15.59 -10.62 13.33
N SER A 75 -14.97 -9.49 13.69
CA SER A 75 -14.91 -9.11 15.09
C SER A 75 -16.37 -8.98 15.50
N SER A 76 -17.03 -10.11 15.71
CA SER A 76 -18.15 -10.17 16.63
C SER A 76 -17.62 -9.42 17.84
N GLY A 77 -18.22 -8.28 18.16
CA GLY A 77 -17.85 -7.47 19.31
C GLY A 77 -18.15 -8.22 20.62
N LYS A 78 -17.81 -9.51 20.71
CA LYS A 78 -17.42 -10.12 21.97
C LYS A 78 -16.29 -9.24 22.45
N SER A 79 -16.62 -8.35 23.41
CA SER A 79 -15.62 -7.61 24.15
C SER A 79 -14.51 -8.60 24.48
N LYS A 80 -13.30 -8.36 23.97
CA LYS A 80 -12.13 -9.14 24.39
C LYS A 80 -12.20 -9.21 25.90
N SER A 81 -12.06 -10.41 26.44
CA SER A 81 -12.20 -10.56 27.88
C SER A 81 -11.13 -9.69 28.54
N LYS A 82 -11.40 -9.11 29.71
CA LYS A 82 -10.37 -8.38 30.48
C LYS A 82 -9.08 -9.17 30.68
N LYS A 83 -9.18 -10.51 30.60
CA LYS A 83 -8.04 -11.43 30.62
C LYS A 83 -7.18 -11.29 29.36
N ASP A 84 -7.79 -11.24 28.18
CA ASP A 84 -7.06 -11.09 26.91
C ASP A 84 -6.30 -9.75 26.88
N GLU A 85 -6.91 -8.67 27.37
CA GLU A 85 -6.23 -7.37 27.48
C GLU A 85 -5.02 -7.42 28.43
N ALA A 86 -5.16 -8.11 29.57
CA ALA A 86 -4.08 -8.28 30.53
C ALA A 86 -2.92 -9.13 29.96
N ASP A 87 -3.24 -10.16 29.18
CA ASP A 87 -2.24 -11.04 28.55
C ASP A 87 -1.44 -10.31 27.46
N HIS A 88 -2.02 -9.30 26.80
CA HIS A 88 -1.36 -8.49 25.77
C HIS A 88 -0.66 -7.24 26.32
N ALA A 89 -1.03 -6.77 27.51
CA ALA A 89 -0.39 -5.61 28.13
C ALA A 89 1.14 -5.77 28.20
N MET A 90 1.85 -4.67 27.95
CA MET A 90 3.30 -4.63 28.06
C MET A 90 3.71 -4.69 29.53
N THR A 91 4.58 -5.64 29.86
CA THR A 91 5.09 -5.84 31.23
C THR A 91 6.60 -5.62 31.27
N PRO A 92 7.20 -5.32 32.44
CA PRO A 92 8.66 -5.23 32.56
C PRO A 92 9.39 -6.48 32.06
N ALA A 93 8.79 -7.67 32.22
CA ALA A 93 9.36 -8.92 31.71
C ALA A 93 9.35 -8.98 30.17
N LYS A 94 8.24 -8.57 29.52
CA LYS A 94 8.16 -8.47 28.06
C LYS A 94 9.12 -7.43 27.49
N ILE A 95 9.28 -6.29 28.17
CA ILE A 95 10.26 -5.25 27.80
C ILE A 95 11.68 -5.82 27.83
N ALA A 96 12.05 -6.47 28.93
CA ALA A 96 13.37 -7.09 29.06
C ALA A 96 13.61 -8.18 27.99
N ALA A 97 12.61 -9.02 27.72
CA ALA A 97 12.67 -10.06 26.71
C ALA A 97 12.81 -9.47 25.29
N ALA A 98 11.97 -8.51 24.91
CA ALA A 98 12.04 -7.84 23.62
C ALA A 98 13.37 -7.10 23.42
N ARG A 99 13.89 -6.48 24.48
CA ARG A 99 15.23 -5.87 24.47
C ARG A 99 16.33 -6.89 24.23
N SER A 100 16.32 -8.01 24.96
CA SER A 100 17.30 -9.08 24.78
C SER A 100 17.27 -9.60 23.34
N ALA A 101 16.09 -9.94 22.83
CA ALA A 101 15.91 -10.43 21.47
C ALA A 101 16.36 -9.39 20.42
N GLY A 102 16.05 -8.11 20.62
CA GLY A 102 16.52 -7.04 19.74
C GLY A 102 18.04 -6.88 19.76
N GLN A 103 18.68 -6.95 20.93
CA GLN A 103 20.13 -6.90 21.06
C GLN A 103 20.81 -8.13 20.44
N GLU A 104 20.24 -9.33 20.64
CA GLU A 104 20.69 -10.57 20.02
C GLU A 104 20.59 -10.50 18.49
N LEU A 105 19.50 -9.95 17.94
CA LEU A 105 19.36 -9.74 16.51
C LEU A 105 20.38 -8.74 15.96
N LEU A 106 20.59 -7.60 16.64
CA LEU A 106 21.63 -6.65 16.21
C LEU A 106 23.01 -7.29 16.25
N SER A 107 23.32 -8.09 17.29
CA SER A 107 24.57 -8.84 17.39
C SER A 107 24.72 -9.85 16.27
N LEU A 108 23.65 -10.61 15.96
CA LEU A 108 23.65 -11.58 14.85
C LEU A 108 23.99 -10.90 13.52
N LEU A 109 23.37 -9.75 13.25
CA LEU A 109 23.64 -8.99 12.03
C LEU A 109 25.07 -8.42 12.06
N ASP A 110 25.50 -7.82 13.18
CA ASP A 110 26.85 -7.30 13.31
C ASP A 110 27.92 -8.39 13.12
N ASP A 111 27.70 -9.60 13.66
CA ASP A 111 28.57 -10.77 13.50
C ASP A 111 28.59 -11.27 12.06
N TYR A 112 27.43 -11.28 11.38
CA TYR A 112 27.37 -11.64 9.96
C TYR A 112 28.17 -10.65 9.11
N TYR A 113 28.09 -9.35 9.39
CA TYR A 113 28.81 -8.29 8.67
C TYR A 113 30.18 -7.91 9.28
N GLN A 114 30.68 -8.65 10.29
CA GLN A 114 31.83 -8.23 11.12
C GLN A 114 33.18 -8.16 10.42
N HIS A 115 33.32 -8.79 9.24
CA HIS A 115 34.57 -8.77 8.48
C HIS A 115 34.98 -7.35 8.01
N HIS A 116 34.17 -6.33 8.29
CA HIS A 116 34.39 -4.94 7.91
C HIS A 116 34.49 -4.01 9.13
N LYS A 117 35.26 -2.92 8.95
CA LYS A 117 35.36 -1.86 9.95
C LYS A 117 33.99 -1.21 10.14
N GLY A 118 33.31 -1.58 11.24
CA GLY A 118 32.02 -1.01 11.64
C GLY A 118 30.79 -1.93 11.48
N GLY A 119 30.98 -3.22 11.16
CA GLY A 119 29.93 -4.24 11.22
C GLY A 119 28.70 -3.94 10.34
N ALA A 120 27.53 -4.41 10.77
CA ALA A 120 26.27 -4.20 10.05
C ALA A 120 25.91 -2.73 9.99
N SER A 121 26.22 -1.95 11.04
CA SER A 121 26.00 -0.50 11.02
C SER A 121 26.72 0.19 9.87
N HIS A 122 27.91 -0.28 9.45
CA HIS A 122 28.63 0.31 8.33
C HIS A 122 28.00 -0.08 6.98
N ILE A 123 27.75 -1.37 6.78
CA ILE A 123 27.24 -1.90 5.50
C ILE A 123 25.79 -1.49 5.27
N LEU A 124 24.95 -1.69 6.29
CA LEU A 124 23.52 -1.46 6.20
C LEU A 124 23.16 0.02 6.40
N MET A 125 23.92 0.78 7.20
CA MET A 125 23.52 2.12 7.66
C MET A 125 24.56 3.23 7.47
N GLY A 126 25.77 2.93 6.97
CA GLY A 126 26.87 3.90 6.91
C GLY A 126 26.67 5.02 5.88
N LYS A 127 27.74 5.74 5.53
CA LYS A 127 27.70 6.80 4.50
C LYS A 127 27.17 6.31 3.14
N GLY A 128 27.35 5.03 2.87
CA GLY A 128 26.73 4.32 1.76
C GLY A 128 25.38 3.71 2.09
N GLY A 129 25.11 3.36 3.34
CA GLY A 129 24.04 2.46 3.74
C GLY A 129 22.62 2.90 3.34
N TRP A 130 21.72 1.95 3.49
CA TRP A 130 20.32 2.00 3.10
C TRP A 130 19.48 3.04 3.85
N SER A 131 20.03 3.76 4.81
CA SER A 131 19.28 4.57 5.78
C SER A 131 19.99 5.88 6.14
N LYS A 132 20.81 6.41 5.23
CA LYS A 132 21.54 7.67 5.46
C LYS A 132 20.56 8.74 5.98
N GLY A 133 20.83 9.26 7.19
CA GLY A 133 19.99 10.25 7.86
C GLY A 133 19.08 9.73 8.97
N TRP A 134 19.07 8.43 9.30
CA TRP A 134 18.33 7.94 10.47
C TRP A 134 19.04 8.25 11.78
N PHE A 135 20.31 7.85 11.91
CA PHE A 135 20.98 7.73 13.22
C PHE A 135 22.15 8.71 13.45
N ASP A 136 22.50 9.54 12.47
CA ASP A 136 23.60 10.51 12.63
C ASP A 136 23.19 11.68 13.56
N THR A 137 21.89 11.94 13.67
CA THR A 137 21.21 12.79 14.66
C THR A 137 19.79 12.23 14.81
N LEU A 138 19.23 12.06 16.02
CA LEU A 138 17.83 11.66 16.25
C LEU A 138 16.90 12.57 15.44
N GLY A 139 16.62 12.15 14.21
CA GLY A 139 15.91 12.94 13.22
C GLY A 139 14.42 12.69 13.34
N LYS A 140 13.61 13.55 12.73
CA LYS A 140 12.14 13.40 12.78
C LYS A 140 11.65 12.05 12.23
N ARG A 141 12.39 11.44 11.28
CA ARG A 141 12.09 10.10 10.74
C ARG A 141 12.23 9.01 11.80
N GLU A 142 13.34 9.04 12.53
CA GLU A 142 13.61 8.09 13.61
C GLU A 142 12.58 8.26 14.73
N GLU A 143 12.27 9.50 15.12
CA GLU A 143 11.25 9.81 16.11
C GLU A 143 9.87 9.24 15.73
N LYS A 144 9.46 9.38 14.47
CA LYS A 144 8.19 8.79 13.99
C LYS A 144 8.19 7.26 14.07
N MET A 145 9.32 6.62 13.81
CA MET A 145 9.42 5.17 13.97
C MET A 145 9.38 4.74 15.43
N ILE A 146 10.10 5.45 16.31
CA ILE A 146 10.06 5.21 17.74
C ILE A 146 8.63 5.34 18.26
N ASP A 147 7.89 6.39 17.86
CA ASP A 147 6.47 6.56 18.20
C ASP A 147 5.62 5.40 17.68
N THR A 148 5.83 4.97 16.45
CA THR A 148 5.12 3.83 15.84
C THR A 148 5.34 2.54 16.64
N MET A 149 6.58 2.21 16.99
CA MET A 149 6.92 1.03 17.79
C MET A 149 6.33 1.12 19.20
N ALA A 150 6.48 2.28 19.85
CA ALA A 150 6.01 2.47 21.22
C ALA A 150 4.48 2.32 21.31
N ARG A 151 3.74 2.92 20.38
CA ARG A 151 2.27 2.79 20.32
C ARG A 151 1.82 1.36 20.07
N ALA A 152 2.50 0.62 19.20
CA ALA A 152 2.18 -0.78 18.96
C ALA A 152 2.39 -1.63 20.21
N LEU A 153 3.52 -1.46 20.91
CA LEU A 153 3.85 -2.19 22.12
C LEU A 153 2.94 -1.86 23.31
N LEU A 154 2.49 -0.61 23.43
CA LEU A 154 1.66 -0.16 24.54
C LEU A 154 0.16 -0.36 24.32
N ASN A 155 -0.30 -0.62 23.09
CA ASN A 155 -1.71 -0.84 22.80
C ASN A 155 -2.14 -2.26 23.22
N PRO A 156 -2.93 -2.44 24.30
CA PRO A 156 -3.33 -3.77 24.78
C PRO A 156 -4.27 -4.52 23.81
N HIS A 157 -4.81 -3.83 22.81
CA HIS A 157 -5.69 -4.44 21.82
C HIS A 157 -4.95 -4.90 20.57
N GLN A 158 -3.69 -4.51 20.39
CA GLN A 158 -2.86 -4.85 19.24
C GLN A 158 -1.97 -6.05 19.57
N SER A 159 -2.26 -7.19 18.95
CA SER A 159 -1.47 -8.42 19.06
C SER A 159 -0.60 -8.70 17.84
N VAL A 160 -0.78 -7.91 16.77
CA VAL A 160 -0.08 -8.06 15.49
C VAL A 160 0.53 -6.72 15.11
N PHE A 161 1.81 -6.73 14.75
CA PHE A 161 2.50 -5.63 14.08
C PHE A 161 2.47 -5.88 12.57
N LYS A 162 1.83 -4.99 11.81
CA LYS A 162 1.55 -5.17 10.38
C LYS A 162 2.46 -4.29 9.53
N ILE A 163 3.17 -4.90 8.60
CA ILE A 163 3.86 -4.21 7.51
C ILE A 163 3.10 -4.48 6.23
N GLY A 164 2.64 -3.42 5.59
CA GLY A 164 2.02 -3.48 4.28
C GLY A 164 3.03 -3.23 3.19
N LEU A 165 2.91 -3.92 2.07
CA LEU A 165 3.77 -3.74 0.92
C LEU A 165 2.94 -3.61 -0.35
N ILE A 166 3.14 -2.51 -1.07
CA ILE A 166 2.68 -2.35 -2.44
C ILE A 166 3.89 -2.16 -3.35
N GLY A 167 3.83 -2.64 -4.59
CA GLY A 167 4.99 -2.60 -5.45
C GLY A 167 4.83 -3.42 -6.72
N SER A 168 5.90 -3.40 -7.50
CA SER A 168 6.07 -4.18 -8.71
C SER A 168 6.40 -5.66 -8.41
N SER A 169 6.82 -6.39 -9.43
CA SER A 169 7.39 -7.73 -9.36
C SER A 169 8.54 -7.88 -8.35
N VAL A 170 9.26 -6.80 -8.05
CA VAL A 170 10.27 -6.76 -6.97
C VAL A 170 9.63 -6.97 -5.60
N ALA A 171 8.50 -6.29 -5.34
CA ALA A 171 7.75 -6.47 -4.12
C ALA A 171 7.12 -7.87 -4.07
N ALA A 172 6.56 -8.33 -5.19
CA ALA A 172 6.01 -9.69 -5.30
C ALA A 172 7.09 -10.76 -5.00
N GLY A 173 8.34 -10.50 -5.37
CA GLY A 173 9.48 -11.39 -5.16
C GLY A 173 9.80 -12.29 -6.35
N HIS A 174 9.42 -11.87 -7.57
CA HIS A 174 9.63 -12.64 -8.80
C HIS A 174 11.11 -13.01 -9.03
N ASP A 175 11.34 -14.06 -9.84
CA ASP A 175 12.64 -14.70 -10.10
C ASP A 175 13.29 -15.45 -8.91
N ASN A 176 12.55 -15.59 -7.82
CA ASN A 176 12.98 -16.31 -6.62
C ASN A 176 11.88 -17.30 -6.20
N CYS A 177 12.15 -18.14 -5.20
CA CYS A 177 11.04 -18.74 -4.45
C CYS A 177 10.49 -17.71 -3.47
N ARG A 178 9.19 -17.79 -3.14
CA ARG A 178 8.57 -16.96 -2.10
C ARG A 178 9.39 -16.95 -0.82
N TYR A 179 9.90 -18.10 -0.40
CA TYR A 179 10.77 -18.25 0.77
C TYR A 179 12.02 -17.37 0.72
N ASP A 180 12.54 -17.04 -0.46
CA ASP A 180 13.73 -16.21 -0.63
C ASP A 180 13.43 -14.74 -0.88
N ASN A 181 12.16 -14.34 -0.99
CA ASN A 181 11.81 -12.93 -1.17
C ASN A 181 12.01 -12.12 0.13
N TYR A 182 12.22 -10.81 0.00
CA TYR A 182 12.54 -10.01 1.19
C TYR A 182 11.41 -9.95 2.24
N PRO A 183 10.10 -10.01 1.90
CA PRO A 183 9.04 -10.07 2.91
C PRO A 183 9.15 -11.31 3.81
N GLU A 184 9.35 -12.49 3.25
CA GLU A 184 9.50 -13.73 4.03
C GLU A 184 10.82 -13.74 4.81
N GLN A 185 11.91 -13.22 4.22
CA GLN A 185 13.16 -13.03 4.94
C GLN A 185 13.03 -12.04 6.11
N LEU A 186 12.23 -10.97 5.95
CA LEU A 186 11.98 -9.98 7.00
C LEU A 186 11.23 -10.60 8.18
N ILE A 187 10.20 -11.41 7.89
CA ILE A 187 9.50 -12.18 8.92
C ILE A 187 10.49 -13.09 9.65
N ARG A 188 11.25 -13.91 8.93
CA ARG A 188 12.19 -14.86 9.54
C ARG A 188 13.25 -14.18 10.41
N THR A 189 13.69 -12.98 10.04
CA THR A 189 14.71 -12.25 10.81
C THR A 189 14.16 -11.47 11.98
N TRP A 190 12.97 -10.89 11.86
CA TRP A 190 12.48 -9.92 12.84
C TRP A 190 11.37 -10.44 13.74
N GLN A 191 10.74 -11.57 13.42
CA GLN A 191 9.66 -12.16 14.20
C GLN A 191 10.06 -12.52 15.64
N SER A 192 11.31 -12.92 15.89
CA SER A 192 11.78 -13.28 17.24
C SER A 192 11.68 -12.10 18.23
N VAL A 193 11.93 -10.88 17.76
CA VAL A 193 11.82 -9.64 18.57
C VAL A 193 10.37 -9.39 18.97
N TRP A 194 9.44 -9.51 18.02
CA TRP A 194 8.01 -9.32 18.29
C TRP A 194 7.42 -10.45 19.15
N ASN A 195 7.84 -11.70 18.92
CA ASN A 195 7.45 -12.83 19.77
C ASN A 195 7.86 -12.60 21.24
N ALA A 196 9.06 -12.04 21.47
CA ALA A 196 9.53 -11.71 22.81
C ALA A 196 8.70 -10.58 23.48
N ALA A 197 8.09 -9.71 22.69
CA ALA A 197 7.09 -8.73 23.15
C ALA A 197 5.68 -9.32 23.32
N GLY A 198 5.45 -10.58 22.92
CA GLY A 198 4.14 -11.22 22.91
C GLY A 198 3.25 -10.78 21.75
N MET A 199 3.85 -10.44 20.60
CA MET A 199 3.16 -9.98 19.39
C MET A 199 3.59 -10.81 18.17
N GLU A 200 2.71 -10.90 17.17
CA GLU A 200 3.01 -11.45 15.85
C GLU A 200 3.50 -10.36 14.89
N LEU A 201 4.44 -10.68 13.99
CA LEU A 201 4.80 -9.81 12.87
C LEU A 201 4.14 -10.36 11.61
N GLN A 202 3.30 -9.54 10.98
CA GLN A 202 2.65 -9.87 9.72
C GLN A 202 3.15 -8.96 8.60
N VAL A 203 3.53 -9.55 7.46
CA VAL A 203 3.82 -8.79 6.23
C VAL A 203 2.74 -9.07 5.19
N GLN A 204 2.05 -8.02 4.75
CA GLN A 204 0.95 -8.05 3.79
C GLN A 204 1.48 -7.59 2.43
N ASN A 205 1.83 -8.56 1.57
CA ASN A 205 2.48 -8.29 0.28
C ASN A 205 1.48 -8.24 -0.87
N ALA A 206 1.05 -7.04 -1.25
CA ALA A 206 0.24 -6.76 -2.44
C ALA A 206 1.11 -6.36 -3.66
N GLY A 207 2.38 -6.75 -3.68
CA GLY A 207 3.23 -6.54 -4.86
C GLY A 207 2.72 -7.31 -6.07
N GLN A 208 2.74 -6.68 -7.25
CA GLN A 208 2.23 -7.26 -8.50
C GLN A 208 3.21 -7.15 -9.66
N GLY A 209 3.21 -8.16 -10.53
CA GLY A 209 3.84 -8.08 -11.84
C GLY A 209 3.20 -7.01 -12.73
N GLY A 210 3.99 -6.35 -13.57
CA GLY A 210 3.50 -5.26 -14.44
C GLY A 210 2.47 -5.68 -15.51
N GLY A 211 2.19 -6.98 -15.66
CA GLY A 211 1.21 -7.53 -16.59
C GLY A 211 -0.25 -7.37 -16.14
N CYS A 212 -0.50 -7.24 -14.84
CA CYS A 212 -1.85 -7.12 -14.28
C CYS A 212 -2.42 -5.70 -14.45
N GLY A 213 -3.58 -5.41 -13.86
CA GLY A 213 -4.17 -4.08 -13.80
C GLY A 213 -3.36 -3.10 -12.96
N ASP A 214 -2.56 -3.57 -12.00
CA ASP A 214 -1.74 -2.73 -11.13
C ASP A 214 -0.55 -2.05 -11.84
N SER A 215 -0.20 -0.86 -11.36
CA SER A 215 0.99 -0.07 -11.68
C SER A 215 1.33 0.90 -10.55
N HIS A 216 2.48 1.57 -10.65
CA HIS A 216 2.85 2.64 -9.72
C HIS A 216 1.82 3.79 -9.68
N LYS A 217 1.10 4.04 -10.78
CA LYS A 217 0.18 5.18 -10.90
C LYS A 217 -1.20 4.92 -10.29
N ASN A 218 -1.70 3.69 -10.35
CA ASN A 218 -3.04 3.35 -9.85
C ASN A 218 -3.02 2.61 -8.51
N GLN A 219 -2.01 1.78 -8.22
CA GLN A 219 -1.98 0.96 -7.01
C GLN A 219 -1.94 1.81 -5.73
N VAL A 220 -1.32 3.00 -5.78
CA VAL A 220 -1.29 3.97 -4.66
C VAL A 220 -2.68 4.47 -4.27
N TRP A 221 -3.64 4.49 -5.19
CA TRP A 221 -5.04 4.87 -4.93
C TRP A 221 -5.81 3.80 -4.16
N CYS A 222 -5.29 2.59 -4.10
CA CYS A 222 -5.90 1.48 -3.40
C CYS A 222 -5.10 1.13 -2.12
N VAL A 223 -4.29 2.07 -1.59
CA VAL A 223 -3.41 1.79 -0.42
C VAL A 223 -4.18 1.18 0.75
N GLN A 224 -5.34 1.71 1.11
CA GLN A 224 -6.14 1.18 2.22
C GLN A 224 -6.54 -0.30 2.02
N GLN A 225 -6.87 -0.67 0.78
CA GLN A 225 -7.23 -2.04 0.41
C GLN A 225 -5.99 -2.93 0.28
N ASN A 226 -4.92 -2.41 -0.29
CA ASN A 226 -3.71 -3.19 -0.56
C ASN A 226 -2.93 -3.54 0.70
N VAL A 227 -3.01 -2.74 1.76
CA VAL A 227 -2.21 -2.95 2.97
C VAL A 227 -2.98 -2.97 4.28
N SER A 228 -4.32 -2.98 4.22
CA SER A 228 -5.20 -2.83 5.40
C SER A 228 -5.20 -1.42 6.01
N PRO A 229 -6.35 -0.91 6.48
CA PRO A 229 -6.42 0.40 7.17
C PRO A 229 -5.66 0.46 8.50
N ASP A 230 -5.31 -0.68 9.08
CA ASP A 230 -4.65 -0.81 10.39
C ASP A 230 -3.17 -1.20 10.28
N VAL A 231 -2.54 -0.94 9.14
CA VAL A 231 -1.12 -1.17 8.91
C VAL A 231 -0.25 -0.28 9.79
N ASP A 232 0.86 -0.81 10.31
CA ASP A 232 1.80 -0.06 11.15
C ASP A 232 2.90 0.62 10.32
N ILE A 233 3.32 0.02 9.21
CA ILE A 233 4.32 0.57 8.27
C ILE A 233 3.91 0.23 6.83
N VAL A 234 4.07 1.15 5.89
CA VAL A 234 3.88 0.88 4.45
C VAL A 234 5.23 0.85 3.73
N HIS A 235 5.51 -0.21 2.99
CA HIS A 235 6.62 -0.33 2.06
C HIS A 235 6.11 -0.09 0.64
N TYR A 236 6.93 0.60 -0.15
CA TYR A 236 6.62 0.95 -1.53
C TYR A 236 7.80 0.59 -2.44
N SER A 237 7.59 -0.20 -3.50
CA SER A 237 8.67 -0.65 -4.40
C SER A 237 8.26 -0.73 -5.87
N TRP A 238 8.28 0.41 -6.56
CA TRP A 238 8.03 0.53 -8.01
C TRP A 238 9.23 1.12 -8.78
N SER A 239 10.41 1.18 -8.16
CA SER A 239 11.55 2.00 -8.60
C SER A 239 12.03 1.79 -10.05
N TYR A 240 11.72 0.66 -10.68
CA TYR A 240 12.06 0.39 -12.09
C TYR A 240 11.11 1.04 -13.10
N PHE A 241 9.87 1.35 -12.70
CA PHE A 241 8.79 1.72 -13.61
C PHE A 241 8.37 3.19 -13.48
N GLU A 242 8.80 3.85 -12.42
CA GLU A 242 8.42 5.23 -12.09
C GLU A 242 9.05 6.28 -13.02
N GLY A 243 10.20 5.97 -13.63
CA GLY A 243 10.95 6.96 -14.41
C GLY A 243 11.18 8.25 -13.62
N ASN A 244 10.90 9.40 -14.24
CA ASN A 244 10.93 10.71 -13.59
C ASN A 244 9.57 11.11 -12.97
N ASP A 245 8.51 10.33 -13.21
CA ASP A 245 7.14 10.71 -12.88
C ASP A 245 6.73 10.30 -11.47
N GLY A 246 7.33 9.25 -10.90
CA GLY A 246 6.88 8.62 -9.65
C GLY A 246 6.88 9.49 -8.39
N ARG A 247 7.32 10.75 -8.45
CA ARG A 247 7.25 11.67 -7.30
C ARG A 247 5.81 12.00 -6.92
N ASN A 248 4.94 12.14 -7.92
CA ASN A 248 3.52 12.46 -7.67
C ASN A 248 2.86 11.31 -6.90
N GLU A 249 3.08 10.09 -7.35
CA GLU A 249 2.53 8.88 -6.74
C GLU A 249 3.07 8.65 -5.33
N ARG A 250 4.37 8.90 -5.11
CA ARG A 250 5.00 8.80 -3.79
C ARG A 250 4.49 9.85 -2.81
N GLU A 251 4.27 11.08 -3.26
CA GLU A 251 3.64 12.10 -2.42
C GLU A 251 2.18 11.77 -2.10
N SER A 252 1.38 11.35 -3.08
CA SER A 252 0.02 10.90 -2.85
C SER A 252 -0.01 9.75 -1.83
N LEU A 253 0.90 8.77 -1.98
CA LEU A 253 0.99 7.63 -1.07
C LEU A 253 1.32 8.05 0.36
N VAL A 254 2.33 8.90 0.58
CA VAL A 254 2.68 9.31 1.96
C VAL A 254 1.53 10.08 2.62
N ARG A 255 0.89 11.00 1.89
CA ARG A 255 -0.24 11.78 2.42
C ARG A 255 -1.40 10.87 2.79
N TRP A 256 -1.86 10.03 1.86
CA TRP A 256 -2.98 9.11 2.12
C TRP A 256 -2.67 8.05 3.16
N SER A 257 -1.43 7.55 3.22
CA SER A 257 -1.01 6.62 4.28
C SER A 257 -1.16 7.26 5.66
N HIS A 258 -0.87 8.55 5.81
CA HIS A 258 -1.03 9.21 7.11
C HIS A 258 -2.47 9.48 7.54
N LEU A 259 -3.41 9.45 6.60
CA LEU A 259 -4.85 9.50 6.90
C LEU A 259 -5.40 8.15 7.36
N LEU A 260 -4.65 7.05 7.24
CA LEU A 260 -5.04 5.75 7.78
C LEU A 260 -5.05 5.75 9.31
N ALA A 261 -5.76 4.80 9.91
CA ALA A 261 -6.05 4.79 11.36
C ALA A 261 -4.80 4.82 12.26
N LYS A 262 -3.67 4.27 11.79
CA LYS A 262 -2.40 4.27 12.52
C LYS A 262 -1.40 5.31 12.02
N SER A 263 -1.75 6.11 11.01
CA SER A 263 -0.84 7.04 10.32
C SER A 263 0.56 6.44 10.07
N PRO A 264 0.65 5.25 9.44
CA PRO A 264 1.90 4.51 9.21
C PRO A 264 2.94 5.35 8.45
N PRO A 265 4.23 5.28 8.80
CA PRO A 265 5.30 5.81 7.97
C PRO A 265 5.42 5.00 6.67
N VAL A 266 5.90 5.68 5.62
CA VAL A 266 6.10 5.10 4.29
C VAL A 266 7.59 4.95 3.99
N HIS A 267 8.02 3.75 3.65
CA HIS A 267 9.40 3.44 3.29
C HIS A 267 9.49 3.00 1.83
N PHE A 268 10.13 3.84 1.02
CA PHE A 268 10.43 3.55 -0.37
C PHE A 268 11.65 2.64 -0.49
N ILE A 269 11.51 1.51 -1.17
CA ILE A 269 12.58 0.57 -1.44
C ILE A 269 13.00 0.77 -2.89
N ASN A 270 14.16 1.40 -3.08
CA ASN A 270 14.75 1.67 -4.37
C ASN A 270 15.77 0.58 -4.71
N VAL A 271 15.38 -0.30 -5.64
CA VAL A 271 16.26 -1.34 -6.19
C VAL A 271 16.82 -0.97 -7.57
N ASN A 272 16.58 0.26 -8.05
CA ASN A 272 16.98 0.68 -9.38
C ASN A 272 18.51 0.59 -9.57
N PHE A 273 18.91 0.49 -10.84
CA PHE A 273 20.29 0.47 -11.30
C PHE A 273 21.01 1.82 -11.20
N ASP A 274 20.37 2.85 -10.67
CA ASP A 274 21.02 4.14 -10.45
C ASP A 274 22.10 3.98 -9.36
N THR A 275 23.29 4.51 -9.64
CA THR A 275 24.38 4.56 -8.66
C THR A 275 24.22 5.72 -7.68
N THR A 276 23.20 6.56 -7.87
CA THR A 276 22.78 7.62 -6.94
C THR A 276 21.52 7.21 -6.20
N CYS A 277 21.45 7.56 -4.92
CA CYS A 277 20.21 7.43 -4.16
C CYS A 277 19.36 8.69 -4.24
N LEU A 278 18.07 8.58 -3.89
CA LEU A 278 17.11 9.68 -3.91
C LEU A 278 17.61 10.95 -3.21
N TRP A 279 18.23 10.84 -2.03
CA TRP A 279 18.72 12.01 -1.30
C TRP A 279 19.84 12.79 -2.02
N GLU A 280 20.47 12.22 -3.06
CA GLU A 280 21.46 12.92 -3.89
C GLU A 280 20.82 13.73 -5.03
N LYS A 281 19.53 13.48 -5.31
CA LYS A 281 18.74 14.23 -6.28
C LYS A 281 18.01 15.35 -5.53
N PRO A 282 18.26 16.64 -5.85
CA PRO A 282 17.71 17.76 -5.07
C PRO A 282 16.19 17.70 -4.88
N ASP A 283 15.50 17.38 -5.97
CA ASP A 283 14.05 17.25 -6.08
C ASP A 283 13.45 16.12 -5.23
N GLU A 284 14.16 15.00 -5.13
CA GLU A 284 13.78 13.84 -4.32
C GLU A 284 14.09 14.05 -2.85
N ASN A 285 15.23 14.67 -2.57
CA ASN A 285 15.60 15.09 -1.22
C ASN A 285 14.60 16.12 -0.67
N ALA A 286 14.06 17.01 -1.52
CA ALA A 286 13.01 17.94 -1.11
C ALA A 286 11.74 17.20 -0.63
N LEU A 287 11.29 16.17 -1.36
CA LEU A 287 10.16 15.34 -0.95
C LEU A 287 10.47 14.56 0.34
N LEU A 288 11.64 13.93 0.43
CA LEU A 288 12.08 13.24 1.64
C LEU A 288 12.07 14.14 2.86
N ASN A 289 12.55 15.39 2.74
CA ASN A 289 12.64 16.33 3.85
C ASN A 289 11.29 16.95 4.20
N ALA A 290 10.41 17.17 3.22
CA ALA A 290 9.07 17.67 3.48
C ALA A 290 8.23 16.71 4.30
N TYR A 291 8.42 15.40 4.12
CA TYR A 291 7.66 14.36 4.83
C TYR A 291 8.48 13.60 5.88
N GLU A 292 9.55 14.20 6.40
CA GLU A 292 10.43 13.52 7.36
C GLU A 292 9.76 13.28 8.72
N GLU A 293 8.88 14.18 9.17
CA GLU A 293 8.13 14.05 10.44
C GLU A 293 7.06 12.95 10.40
N TYR A 294 6.71 12.59 9.18
CA TYR A 294 5.81 11.52 8.81
C TYR A 294 6.54 10.18 8.65
N GLY A 295 7.88 10.19 8.84
CA GLY A 295 8.70 8.98 8.74
C GLY A 295 8.92 8.53 7.30
N TYR A 296 8.69 9.41 6.31
CA TYR A 296 8.98 9.09 4.92
C TYR A 296 10.48 8.89 4.71
N ASN A 297 10.84 7.73 4.16
CA ASN A 297 12.24 7.39 3.95
C ASN A 297 12.46 6.59 2.65
N ALA A 298 13.71 6.57 2.18
CA ALA A 298 14.16 5.74 1.07
C ALA A 298 15.28 4.78 1.50
N PHE A 299 15.25 3.58 0.92
CA PHE A 299 16.21 2.49 1.09
C PHE A 299 16.79 2.14 -0.28
N CYS A 300 18.05 2.49 -0.55
CA CYS A 300 18.66 2.36 -1.88
C CYS A 300 19.69 1.22 -1.96
N MET A 301 19.33 0.13 -2.63
CA MET A 301 20.13 -1.10 -2.69
C MET A 301 21.51 -0.91 -3.32
N ARG A 302 21.51 -0.49 -4.58
CA ARG A 302 22.73 -0.40 -5.38
C ARG A 302 23.71 0.61 -4.76
N TYR A 303 23.19 1.78 -4.40
CA TYR A 303 23.95 2.80 -3.69
C TYR A 303 24.62 2.25 -2.42
N ALA A 304 23.88 1.49 -1.62
CA ALA A 304 24.39 0.92 -0.38
C ALA A 304 25.51 -0.09 -0.55
N LEU A 305 25.37 -1.00 -1.51
CA LEU A 305 26.40 -1.99 -1.77
C LEU A 305 27.68 -1.37 -2.35
N ILE A 306 27.55 -0.42 -3.28
CA ILE A 306 28.71 0.24 -3.90
C ILE A 306 29.53 1.00 -2.85
N ASN A 307 28.84 1.82 -2.04
CA ASN A 307 29.52 2.70 -1.09
C ASN A 307 29.99 1.96 0.18
N SER A 308 29.45 0.78 0.50
CA SER A 308 29.90 -0.03 1.64
C SER A 308 31.16 -0.85 1.35
N LEU A 309 31.40 -1.21 0.09
CA LEU A 309 32.58 -2.01 -0.30
C LEU A 309 33.90 -1.25 -0.12
N ASN A 310 33.89 0.09 -0.10
CA ASN A 310 35.07 0.95 -0.03
C ASN A 310 36.22 0.49 -0.97
N ARG A 311 35.87 -0.18 -2.08
CA ARG A 311 36.83 -0.70 -3.05
C ARG A 311 37.22 0.45 -3.97
N PRO A 312 38.52 0.59 -4.32
CA PRO A 312 38.91 1.48 -5.39
C PRO A 312 38.17 1.04 -6.65
N ILE A 313 37.42 1.95 -7.27
CA ILE A 313 36.80 1.73 -8.57
C ILE A 313 37.91 1.34 -9.53
N ASP A 314 38.00 0.05 -9.87
CA ASP A 314 38.92 -0.41 -10.90
C ASP A 314 38.49 0.25 -12.22
N ARG A 315 39.40 1.01 -12.82
CA ARG A 315 39.09 1.89 -13.96
C ARG A 315 38.81 1.10 -15.24
N GLU A 316 39.18 -0.17 -15.31
CA GLU A 316 39.02 -0.99 -16.53
C GLU A 316 37.67 -1.73 -16.57
N ARG A 317 37.13 -2.09 -15.40
CA ARG A 317 35.77 -2.60 -15.21
C ARG A 317 35.42 -2.34 -13.76
N PRO A 318 34.59 -1.32 -13.45
CA PRO A 318 34.36 -0.98 -12.08
C PRO A 318 33.68 -2.18 -11.41
N ALA A 319 34.28 -2.69 -10.33
CA ALA A 319 33.86 -3.92 -9.65
C ALA A 319 32.36 -3.93 -9.27
N GLU A 320 31.78 -2.73 -9.17
CA GLU A 320 30.35 -2.50 -9.02
C GLU A 320 29.51 -3.07 -10.17
N ASP A 321 29.95 -2.99 -11.42
CA ASP A 321 29.17 -3.50 -12.55
C ASP A 321 29.10 -5.03 -12.53
N VAL A 322 30.17 -5.70 -12.08
CA VAL A 322 30.23 -7.17 -12.02
C VAL A 322 29.28 -7.74 -10.96
N MET A 323 29.18 -7.10 -9.80
CA MET A 323 28.29 -7.55 -8.71
C MET A 323 26.80 -7.51 -9.08
N PHE A 324 26.42 -6.59 -9.97
CA PHE A 324 25.05 -6.47 -10.49
C PHE A 324 24.89 -7.13 -11.87
N GLU A 325 25.88 -7.89 -12.36
CA GLU A 325 25.66 -8.78 -13.50
C GLU A 325 24.67 -9.89 -13.07
N GLY A 326 23.75 -10.25 -13.98
CA GLY A 326 22.75 -11.28 -13.70
C GLY A 326 23.39 -12.61 -13.32
N ASN A 327 22.92 -13.20 -12.22
CA ASN A 327 23.41 -14.41 -11.56
C ASN A 327 24.84 -14.31 -11.00
N HIS A 328 25.36 -13.09 -10.77
CA HIS A 328 26.59 -12.94 -10.01
C HIS A 328 26.42 -13.45 -8.57
N VAL A 329 27.36 -14.28 -8.12
CA VAL A 329 27.38 -14.88 -6.79
C VAL A 329 28.25 -14.05 -5.85
N GLY A 330 27.60 -13.48 -4.85
CA GLY A 330 28.19 -12.72 -3.75
C GLY A 330 28.04 -11.21 -3.87
N ASP A 331 27.96 -10.52 -2.73
CA ASP A 331 27.98 -9.05 -2.63
C ASP A 331 29.40 -8.50 -2.42
N GLY A 332 30.42 -9.35 -2.52
CA GLY A 332 31.80 -9.01 -2.17
C GLY A 332 32.11 -9.09 -0.68
N PHE A 333 31.13 -9.46 0.15
CA PHE A 333 31.26 -9.74 1.59
C PHE A 333 30.94 -11.20 1.91
N HIS A 334 29.86 -11.71 1.32
CA HIS A 334 29.30 -13.04 1.50
C HIS A 334 29.08 -13.68 0.13
N ASN A 335 29.12 -15.01 0.08
CA ASN A 335 28.85 -15.77 -1.14
C ASN A 335 27.46 -16.45 -1.12
N TYR A 336 26.72 -16.32 -0.03
CA TYR A 336 25.41 -16.93 0.18
C TYR A 336 24.67 -16.26 1.34
N THR A 337 23.35 -16.38 1.35
CA THR A 337 22.50 -15.89 2.45
C THR A 337 22.89 -16.49 3.82
N ARG A 338 22.54 -15.81 4.92
CA ARG A 338 22.66 -16.31 6.30
C ARG A 338 21.81 -17.56 6.59
N TYR A 339 20.90 -17.92 5.69
CA TYR A 339 20.07 -19.11 5.80
C TYR A 339 20.66 -20.34 5.11
N TYR A 340 21.88 -20.23 4.59
CA TYR A 340 22.59 -21.36 4.00
C TYR A 340 22.80 -22.49 5.02
N ASP A 341 22.47 -23.71 4.61
CA ASP A 341 22.87 -24.95 5.29
C ASP A 341 24.03 -25.60 4.55
N SER A 342 25.06 -26.03 5.30
CA SER A 342 26.18 -26.81 4.76
C SER A 342 25.76 -28.09 4.02
N SER A 343 24.56 -28.63 4.29
CA SER A 343 24.01 -29.79 3.57
C SER A 343 23.35 -29.44 2.23
N GLU A 344 23.21 -28.16 1.88
CA GLU A 344 22.61 -27.75 0.62
C GLU A 344 23.46 -28.20 -0.58
N PRO A 345 22.83 -28.64 -1.69
CA PRO A 345 23.55 -28.92 -2.93
C PRO A 345 24.24 -27.65 -3.46
N ASP A 346 25.36 -27.82 -4.17
CA ASP A 346 26.17 -26.71 -4.70
C ASP A 346 25.32 -25.72 -5.53
N GLU A 347 24.40 -26.22 -6.35
CA GLU A 347 23.51 -25.39 -7.16
C GLU A 347 22.58 -24.50 -6.32
N ARG A 348 22.09 -25.01 -5.18
CA ARG A 348 21.29 -24.22 -4.23
C ARG A 348 22.16 -23.21 -3.49
N ARG A 349 23.38 -23.59 -3.10
CA ARG A 349 24.33 -22.66 -2.48
C ARG A 349 24.62 -21.47 -3.39
N ASP A 350 24.94 -21.73 -4.65
CA ASP A 350 25.29 -20.68 -5.62
C ASP A 350 24.06 -19.80 -5.89
N SER A 351 22.89 -20.42 -5.99
CA SER A 351 21.58 -19.76 -6.08
C SER A 351 21.32 -18.79 -4.90
N LEU A 352 21.59 -19.21 -3.66
CA LEU A 352 21.48 -18.38 -2.46
C LEU A 352 22.47 -17.21 -2.43
N GLY A 353 23.54 -17.26 -3.21
CA GLY A 353 24.53 -16.19 -3.32
C GLY A 353 24.20 -15.09 -4.31
N VAL A 354 23.10 -15.22 -5.06
CA VAL A 354 22.83 -14.28 -6.15
C VAL A 354 22.32 -12.94 -5.64
N ILE A 355 22.97 -11.85 -6.08
CA ILE A 355 22.54 -10.46 -5.79
C ILE A 355 21.42 -10.02 -6.72
N LEU A 356 21.58 -10.22 -8.03
CA LEU A 356 20.55 -10.03 -9.04
C LEU A 356 20.43 -11.29 -9.88
N ARG A 357 19.25 -11.89 -10.01
CA ARG A 357 19.01 -13.02 -10.93
C ARG A 357 19.05 -12.57 -12.39
N ASN A 358 18.47 -11.40 -12.61
CA ASN A 358 18.43 -10.70 -13.86
C ASN A 358 18.42 -9.20 -13.54
N TRP A 359 17.24 -8.61 -13.47
CA TRP A 359 17.00 -7.28 -12.93
C TRP A 359 16.27 -7.34 -11.58
N HIS A 360 15.68 -8.47 -11.20
CA HIS A 360 15.19 -8.67 -9.84
C HIS A 360 16.33 -8.99 -8.89
N PRO A 361 16.26 -8.50 -7.63
CA PRO A 361 17.12 -8.99 -6.57
C PRO A 361 17.01 -10.51 -6.45
N GLY A 362 18.15 -11.19 -6.32
CA GLY A 362 18.23 -12.59 -5.95
C GLY A 362 18.12 -12.78 -4.42
N PRO A 363 18.30 -14.01 -3.91
CA PRO A 363 18.14 -14.29 -2.49
C PRO A 363 19.05 -13.47 -1.59
N LEU A 364 20.31 -13.23 -2.01
CA LEU A 364 21.25 -12.40 -1.25
C LEU A 364 20.89 -10.91 -1.33
N GLY A 365 20.45 -10.42 -2.50
CA GLY A 365 19.94 -9.06 -2.64
C GLY A 365 18.73 -8.78 -1.75
N PHE A 366 17.77 -9.70 -1.73
CA PHE A 366 16.60 -9.63 -0.85
C PHE A 366 16.95 -9.79 0.64
N GLN A 367 17.96 -10.59 0.98
CA GLN A 367 18.49 -10.62 2.34
C GLN A 367 18.97 -9.24 2.77
N ILE A 368 19.78 -8.56 1.96
CA ILE A 368 20.37 -7.29 2.34
C ILE A 368 19.26 -6.24 2.57
N ILE A 369 18.19 -6.25 1.76
CA ILE A 369 16.99 -5.42 1.99
C ILE A 369 16.38 -5.75 3.36
N SER A 370 16.09 -7.03 3.60
CA SER A 370 15.49 -7.51 4.85
C SER A 370 16.33 -7.15 6.09
N ASP A 371 17.64 -7.35 6.02
CA ASP A 371 18.57 -7.10 7.12
C ASP A 371 18.67 -5.58 7.40
N ALA A 372 18.72 -4.75 6.37
CA ALA A 372 18.73 -3.29 6.54
C ALA A 372 17.45 -2.78 7.22
N LEU A 373 16.29 -3.29 6.80
CA LEU A 373 14.99 -2.97 7.42
C LEU A 373 14.95 -3.46 8.87
N SER A 374 15.30 -4.73 9.11
CA SER A 374 15.31 -5.35 10.45
C SER A 374 16.23 -4.61 11.41
N TYR A 375 17.43 -4.24 10.95
CA TYR A 375 18.41 -3.48 11.73
C TYR A 375 17.87 -2.10 12.11
N THR A 376 17.31 -1.38 11.13
CA THR A 376 16.70 -0.05 11.32
C THR A 376 15.55 -0.10 12.32
N TYR A 377 14.62 -1.04 12.13
CA TYR A 377 13.43 -1.15 12.98
C TYR A 377 13.76 -1.64 14.38
N THR A 378 14.75 -2.52 14.52
CA THR A 378 15.21 -2.99 15.83
C THR A 378 15.84 -1.86 16.63
N LYS A 379 16.64 -0.98 16.01
CA LYS A 379 17.14 0.22 16.69
C LYS A 379 16.02 1.14 17.18
N ALA A 380 15.03 1.42 16.33
CA ALA A 380 13.87 2.22 16.73
C ALA A 380 13.06 1.56 17.85
N LEU A 381 12.88 0.23 17.81
CA LEU A 381 12.21 -0.54 18.85
C LEU A 381 12.96 -0.48 20.18
N LEU A 382 14.29 -0.62 20.18
CA LEU A 382 15.09 -0.52 21.41
C LEU A 382 15.00 0.88 22.04
N ALA A 383 15.02 1.93 21.22
CA ALA A 383 14.80 3.31 21.67
C ALA A 383 13.37 3.53 22.21
N ALA A 384 12.36 2.90 21.59
CA ALA A 384 10.99 2.90 22.10
C ALA A 384 10.89 2.22 23.47
N LEU A 385 11.51 1.04 23.65
CA LEU A 385 11.53 0.33 24.93
C LEU A 385 12.19 1.16 26.05
N GLU A 386 13.27 1.87 25.75
CA GLU A 386 13.92 2.77 26.72
C GLU A 386 12.99 3.91 27.17
N ARG A 387 12.22 4.50 26.25
CA ARG A 387 11.23 5.52 26.60
C ARG A 387 10.06 4.94 27.39
N ILE A 388 9.55 3.78 26.99
CA ILE A 388 8.47 3.07 27.70
C ILE A 388 8.86 2.83 29.17
N GLU A 389 10.06 2.33 29.44
CA GLU A 389 10.52 2.09 30.82
C GLU A 389 10.58 3.37 31.66
N ARG A 390 11.05 4.48 31.06
CA ARG A 390 11.08 5.78 31.75
C ARG A 390 9.70 6.25 32.17
N VAL A 391 8.65 5.88 31.44
CA VAL A 391 7.26 6.20 31.79
C VAL A 391 6.68 5.20 32.79
N MET A 392 7.11 3.94 32.72
CA MET A 392 6.60 2.88 33.59
C MET A 392 7.23 2.87 34.99
N ASP A 393 8.42 3.45 35.19
CA ASP A 393 9.04 3.54 36.52
C ASP A 393 8.31 4.59 37.41
N PRO A 394 7.67 4.17 38.53
CA PRO A 394 7.00 5.08 39.44
C PRO A 394 7.91 6.17 40.03
N LYS A 395 9.23 5.97 40.02
CA LYS A 395 10.21 6.91 40.58
C LYS A 395 10.63 8.01 39.59
N THR A 396 10.52 7.74 38.28
CA THR A 396 10.77 8.73 37.22
C THR A 396 9.53 9.55 36.90
N LEU A 397 8.33 9.06 37.27
CA LEU A 397 7.06 9.80 37.28
C LEU A 397 6.99 10.86 38.41
N LEU A 398 7.99 11.73 38.53
CA LEU A 398 7.80 13.02 39.21
C LEU A 398 7.36 14.04 38.15
N PRO A 399 6.05 14.17 37.84
CA PRO A 399 5.60 15.24 36.99
C PRO A 399 5.98 16.55 37.68
N THR A 400 6.81 17.35 37.02
CA THR A 400 6.67 18.79 37.14
C THR A 400 5.19 19.06 36.87
N LYS A 401 4.48 19.65 37.83
CA LYS A 401 3.00 19.65 37.96
C LYS A 401 2.17 20.06 36.73
N ASN A 402 2.79 20.46 35.62
CA ASN A 402 2.13 21.05 34.46
C ASN A 402 2.54 20.44 33.10
N GLU A 403 3.40 19.42 33.03
CA GLU A 403 3.75 18.78 31.75
C GLU A 403 3.27 17.33 31.77
N GLU A 404 2.26 17.02 30.96
CA GLU A 404 2.00 15.63 30.57
C GLU A 404 3.30 15.11 29.96
N ALA A 405 3.89 14.05 30.52
CA ALA A 405 5.07 13.42 29.92
C ALA A 405 4.74 13.15 28.44
N PRO A 406 5.59 13.57 27.48
CA PRO A 406 5.32 13.39 26.05
C PRO A 406 4.89 11.96 25.71
N ASP A 407 5.43 10.99 26.42
CA ASP A 407 5.21 9.56 26.21
C ASP A 407 3.89 9.03 26.82
N ALA A 408 3.19 9.81 27.66
CA ALA A 408 1.83 9.47 28.12
C ALA A 408 0.80 9.49 26.98
N GLN A 409 1.14 10.11 25.84
CA GLN A 409 0.30 10.16 24.64
C GLN A 409 0.14 8.80 23.95
N TRP A 410 1.02 7.83 24.21
CA TRP A 410 0.99 6.54 23.53
C TRP A 410 -0.19 5.65 23.96
N TRP A 411 -0.74 5.91 25.15
CA TRP A 411 -1.95 5.26 25.66
C TRP A 411 -3.23 5.91 25.15
N LYS A 412 -3.14 7.13 24.60
CA LYS A 412 -4.30 7.84 24.05
C LYS A 412 -4.60 7.30 22.66
N GLU A 413 -5.89 7.24 22.33
CA GLU A 413 -6.33 7.01 20.96
C GLU A 413 -5.64 7.99 20.02
N ARG A 414 -5.19 7.51 18.86
CA ARG A 414 -4.53 8.38 17.88
C ARG A 414 -5.54 9.45 17.44
N PRO A 415 -5.13 10.74 17.38
CA PRO A 415 -5.99 11.74 16.81
C PRO A 415 -6.26 11.39 15.34
N ILE A 416 -7.49 11.65 14.89
CA ILE A 416 -7.83 11.59 13.47
C ILE A 416 -6.99 12.67 12.78
N VAL A 417 -6.17 12.25 11.81
CA VAL A 417 -5.38 13.15 10.98
C VAL A 417 -6.20 13.52 9.77
N LEU A 418 -6.36 14.82 9.53
CA LEU A 418 -7.02 15.38 8.35
C LEU A 418 -5.96 15.93 7.39
N ALA A 419 -6.32 16.18 6.12
CA ALA A 419 -5.34 16.70 5.15
C ALA A 419 -4.76 18.05 5.58
N ARG A 420 -5.56 18.89 6.23
CA ARG A 420 -5.11 20.18 6.78
C ARG A 420 -4.12 20.04 7.94
N ASP A 421 -4.03 18.87 8.57
CA ASP A 421 -3.08 18.63 9.67
C ASP A 421 -1.72 18.14 9.13
N LEU A 422 -1.65 17.82 7.83
CA LEU A 422 -0.41 17.42 7.17
C LEU A 422 0.47 18.63 6.87
N THR A 423 1.78 18.46 7.03
CA THR A 423 2.81 19.42 6.67
C THR A 423 3.73 18.80 5.59
N PRO A 424 4.01 19.49 4.48
CA PRO A 424 3.42 20.76 4.08
C PRO A 424 1.91 20.63 3.84
N HIS A 425 1.17 21.70 4.16
CA HIS A 425 -0.27 21.75 3.94
C HIS A 425 -0.60 21.57 2.45
N ASP A 426 0.07 22.35 1.61
CA ASP A 426 0.03 22.20 0.15
C ASP A 426 0.99 21.08 -0.29
N PRO A 427 0.54 20.16 -1.18
CA PRO A 427 1.45 19.18 -1.74
C PRO A 427 2.52 19.86 -2.61
N LEU A 428 3.71 19.26 -2.64
CA LEU A 428 4.85 19.74 -3.41
C LEU A 428 4.73 19.44 -4.90
N VAL A 429 4.20 18.27 -5.25
CA VAL A 429 4.22 17.70 -6.60
C VAL A 429 2.90 17.03 -7.00
N CYS A 430 2.19 16.36 -6.10
CA CYS A 430 0.95 15.71 -6.44
C CYS A 430 -0.21 16.71 -6.61
N ASP A 431 -1.22 16.34 -7.40
CA ASP A 431 -2.35 17.22 -7.73
C ASP A 431 -3.13 17.59 -6.46
N PRO A 432 -3.18 18.88 -6.07
CA PRO A 432 -3.89 19.33 -4.89
C PRO A 432 -5.35 18.89 -4.86
N LYS A 433 -6.00 18.76 -6.03
CA LYS A 433 -7.39 18.32 -6.13
C LYS A 433 -7.63 16.95 -5.48
N TYR A 434 -6.64 16.06 -5.54
CA TYR A 434 -6.77 14.69 -5.03
C TYR A 434 -5.95 14.43 -3.76
N CYS A 435 -4.93 15.22 -3.51
CA CYS A 435 -4.02 15.06 -2.37
C CYS A 435 -4.40 15.85 -1.11
N THR A 436 -5.38 16.74 -1.19
CA THR A 436 -5.80 17.61 -0.06
C THR A 436 -7.15 17.24 0.54
N VAL A 437 -7.57 16.00 0.32
CA VAL A 437 -8.82 15.40 0.84
C VAL A 437 -8.63 14.85 2.26
N ASP A 438 -9.70 14.90 3.06
CA ASP A 438 -9.68 14.44 4.45
C ASP A 438 -9.76 12.90 4.59
N GLU A 439 -10.20 12.19 3.54
CA GLU A 439 -10.19 10.72 3.49
C GLU A 439 -9.32 10.20 2.33
N PRO A 440 -8.52 9.12 2.54
CA PRO A 440 -7.78 8.50 1.45
C PRO A 440 -8.75 7.89 0.42
N PRO A 441 -8.31 7.69 -0.84
CA PRO A 441 -9.16 7.07 -1.85
C PRO A 441 -9.59 5.67 -1.46
N LYS A 442 -10.80 5.34 -1.88
CA LYS A 442 -11.46 4.08 -1.62
C LYS A 442 -11.52 3.28 -2.90
N CYS A 443 -11.06 2.05 -2.83
CA CYS A 443 -10.92 1.21 -4.01
C CYS A 443 -11.65 -0.13 -3.83
N LEU A 444 -12.10 -0.70 -4.94
CA LEU A 444 -12.27 -2.14 -5.11
C LEU A 444 -11.06 -2.62 -5.91
N ASN A 445 -10.11 -3.32 -5.28
CA ASN A 445 -8.98 -3.94 -5.98
C ASN A 445 -9.21 -5.45 -6.14
N LEU A 446 -9.55 -5.90 -7.35
CA LEU A 446 -9.77 -7.33 -7.60
C LEU A 446 -8.47 -8.10 -7.84
N GLU A 447 -7.33 -7.41 -8.03
CA GLU A 447 -6.01 -8.03 -8.06
C GLU A 447 -5.69 -8.67 -6.71
N LEU A 448 -4.95 -9.78 -6.73
CA LEU A 448 -4.68 -10.57 -5.53
C LEU A 448 -3.19 -10.63 -5.23
N PRO A 449 -2.76 -10.53 -3.96
CA PRO A 449 -3.62 -10.44 -2.78
C PRO A 449 -3.99 -8.98 -2.44
N THR A 450 -5.17 -8.84 -1.82
CA THR A 450 -5.68 -7.59 -1.23
C THR A 450 -6.08 -7.89 0.22
N PHE A 451 -5.83 -6.97 1.16
CA PHE A 451 -5.89 -7.26 2.62
C PHE A 451 -6.89 -6.39 3.41
N GLY A 452 -7.18 -5.19 2.92
CA GLY A 452 -8.07 -4.23 3.55
C GLY A 452 -9.51 -4.33 3.07
N TYR A 453 -10.38 -3.55 3.71
CA TYR A 453 -11.80 -3.54 3.38
C TYR A 453 -12.08 -2.78 2.09
N TRP A 454 -12.99 -3.34 1.30
CA TRP A 454 -13.47 -2.77 0.06
C TRP A 454 -14.13 -1.40 0.27
N GLY A 455 -13.70 -0.43 -0.52
CA GLY A 455 -14.36 0.87 -0.63
C GLY A 455 -15.63 0.75 -1.47
N ALA A 456 -15.45 0.46 -2.75
CA ALA A 456 -16.52 0.04 -3.64
C ALA A 456 -16.73 -1.48 -3.52
N SER A 457 -17.95 -1.97 -3.75
CA SER A 457 -18.25 -3.40 -3.67
C SER A 457 -19.19 -3.84 -4.80
N ILE A 458 -19.02 -5.06 -5.31
CA ILE A 458 -19.98 -5.65 -6.25
C ILE A 458 -21.30 -5.86 -5.52
N THR A 459 -22.40 -5.38 -6.10
CA THR A 459 -23.74 -5.49 -5.53
C THR A 459 -24.41 -6.75 -6.05
N PRO A 460 -24.93 -7.63 -5.18
CA PRO A 460 -25.66 -8.80 -5.62
C PRO A 460 -26.92 -8.43 -6.43
N PRO A 461 -27.31 -9.24 -7.42
CA PRO A 461 -28.51 -8.98 -8.23
C PRO A 461 -29.81 -8.92 -7.43
N GLU A 462 -29.86 -9.59 -6.28
CA GLU A 462 -31.00 -9.70 -5.38
C GLU A 462 -31.08 -8.61 -4.31
N ASP A 463 -30.04 -7.77 -4.13
CA ASP A 463 -30.03 -6.69 -3.15
C ASP A 463 -31.20 -5.71 -3.41
N ASP A 464 -32.01 -5.44 -2.39
CA ASP A 464 -33.18 -4.56 -2.48
C ASP A 464 -32.82 -3.10 -2.82
N LEU A 465 -31.58 -2.70 -2.59
CA LEU A 465 -31.05 -1.38 -2.92
C LEU A 465 -30.36 -1.34 -4.29
N ASN A 466 -30.21 -2.48 -4.98
CA ASN A 466 -29.69 -2.52 -6.34
C ASN A 466 -30.72 -1.93 -7.32
N PRO A 467 -30.46 -0.77 -7.95
CA PRO A 467 -31.45 -0.15 -8.83
C PRO A 467 -31.67 -0.94 -10.13
N TRP A 468 -30.81 -1.93 -10.42
CA TRP A 468 -30.96 -2.85 -11.55
C TRP A 468 -31.38 -4.26 -11.13
N LYS A 469 -31.98 -4.40 -9.95
CA LYS A 469 -32.56 -5.67 -9.47
C LYS A 469 -33.48 -6.29 -10.53
N GLY A 470 -33.29 -7.60 -10.77
CA GLY A 470 -34.05 -8.36 -11.76
C GLY A 470 -33.53 -8.29 -13.21
N LEU A 471 -32.51 -7.47 -13.49
CA LEU A 471 -31.79 -7.52 -14.76
C LEU A 471 -30.63 -8.54 -14.71
N PRO A 472 -30.22 -9.13 -15.86
CA PRO A 472 -29.07 -10.04 -15.91
C PRO A 472 -27.80 -9.39 -15.38
N GLN A 473 -27.13 -10.07 -14.44
CA GLN A 473 -25.94 -9.60 -13.74
C GLN A 473 -24.97 -10.77 -13.50
N ASN A 474 -24.54 -11.39 -14.61
CA ASN A 474 -23.80 -12.65 -14.62
C ASN A 474 -22.31 -12.48 -14.96
N TRP A 475 -21.75 -11.28 -14.72
CA TRP A 475 -20.31 -11.07 -14.84
C TRP A 475 -19.58 -11.98 -13.85
N GLN A 476 -18.44 -12.54 -14.25
CA GLN A 476 -17.76 -13.57 -13.48
C GLN A 476 -16.46 -13.05 -12.88
N THR A 477 -16.14 -13.46 -11.67
CA THR A 477 -14.80 -13.29 -11.11
C THR A 477 -13.81 -14.06 -11.98
N TRP A 478 -12.72 -13.40 -12.33
CA TRP A 478 -11.63 -13.93 -13.11
C TRP A 478 -10.34 -13.85 -12.32
N LYS A 479 -9.51 -14.86 -12.48
CA LYS A 479 -8.17 -14.96 -11.93
C LYS A 479 -7.30 -15.62 -12.99
N GLU A 480 -6.11 -15.10 -13.23
CA GLU A 480 -5.15 -15.74 -14.13
C GLU A 480 -4.81 -17.15 -13.62
N GLY A 481 -4.71 -18.11 -14.56
CA GLY A 481 -4.58 -19.53 -14.27
C GLY A 481 -3.40 -19.88 -13.35
N GLU A 482 -3.55 -20.97 -12.60
CA GLU A 482 -2.65 -21.37 -11.52
C GLU A 482 -1.17 -21.54 -11.91
N ASP A 483 -0.89 -21.82 -13.19
CA ASP A 483 0.46 -21.95 -13.72
C ASP A 483 1.29 -20.68 -13.57
N ILE A 484 0.66 -19.49 -13.42
CA ILE A 484 1.39 -18.24 -13.16
C ILE A 484 2.17 -18.26 -11.84
N ARG A 485 1.76 -19.07 -10.86
CA ARG A 485 2.41 -19.14 -9.53
C ARG A 485 3.87 -19.60 -9.60
N TRP A 486 4.24 -20.24 -10.70
CA TRP A 486 5.57 -20.74 -10.99
C TRP A 486 6.26 -19.98 -12.12
N LYS A 487 5.52 -19.13 -12.86
CA LYS A 487 6.10 -18.29 -13.90
C LYS A 487 7.06 -17.34 -13.20
N MET A 488 8.35 -17.43 -13.53
CA MET A 488 9.45 -16.70 -12.86
C MET A 488 10.00 -17.37 -11.60
N VAL A 489 9.88 -18.68 -11.45
CA VAL A 489 10.77 -19.46 -10.58
C VAL A 489 11.66 -20.34 -11.46
N SER A 490 12.96 -20.41 -11.17
CA SER A 490 13.85 -21.28 -11.94
C SER A 490 13.44 -22.75 -11.78
N ARG A 491 13.58 -23.56 -12.84
CA ARG A 491 13.22 -25.00 -12.77
C ARG A 491 13.97 -25.75 -11.68
N PHE A 492 15.22 -25.34 -11.43
CA PHE A 492 16.01 -25.90 -10.34
C PHE A 492 15.33 -25.66 -8.99
N GLU A 493 14.97 -24.41 -8.68
CA GLU A 493 14.33 -24.05 -7.42
C GLU A 493 12.96 -24.74 -7.23
N ILE A 494 12.18 -24.86 -8.31
CA ILE A 494 10.92 -25.63 -8.30
C ILE A 494 11.19 -27.09 -7.93
N SER A 495 12.21 -27.72 -8.54
CA SER A 495 12.58 -29.11 -8.24
C SER A 495 13.14 -29.25 -6.83
N TYR A 496 13.90 -28.27 -6.35
CA TYR A 496 14.50 -28.27 -5.02
C TYR A 496 13.42 -28.20 -3.92
N TYR A 497 12.33 -27.45 -4.15
CA TYR A 497 11.18 -27.35 -3.24
C TYR A 497 9.97 -28.18 -3.68
N GLU A 498 10.16 -29.25 -4.47
CA GLU A 498 9.05 -30.08 -4.98
C GLU A 498 8.18 -30.65 -3.83
N ASP A 499 8.80 -31.01 -2.70
CA ASP A 499 8.11 -31.51 -1.51
C ASP A 499 7.48 -30.40 -0.64
N GLN A 500 7.77 -29.12 -0.91
CA GLN A 500 7.29 -27.94 -0.16
C GLN A 500 6.93 -26.80 -1.13
N PRO A 501 5.98 -27.03 -2.06
CA PRO A 501 5.68 -26.09 -3.14
C PRO A 501 5.22 -24.72 -2.64
N GLU A 502 4.62 -24.64 -1.45
CA GLU A 502 4.20 -23.39 -0.81
C GLU A 502 5.38 -22.43 -0.54
N LYS A 503 6.61 -22.93 -0.47
CA LYS A 503 7.81 -22.10 -0.37
C LYS A 503 8.15 -21.36 -1.64
N CYS A 504 7.64 -21.79 -2.79
CA CYS A 504 7.92 -21.15 -4.09
C CYS A 504 6.70 -20.52 -4.73
N ILE A 505 5.49 -20.90 -4.30
CA ILE A 505 4.25 -20.33 -4.80
C ILE A 505 4.05 -18.91 -4.26
N PHE A 506 3.92 -17.96 -5.19
CA PHE A 506 3.54 -16.59 -4.88
C PHE A 506 2.02 -16.42 -4.80
N PRO A 507 1.53 -15.56 -3.90
CA PRO A 507 0.11 -15.22 -3.82
C PRO A 507 -0.31 -14.19 -4.86
N ASP A 508 0.61 -13.62 -5.64
CA ASP A 508 0.31 -12.57 -6.62
C ASP A 508 -0.39 -13.15 -7.86
N HIS A 509 -1.50 -12.53 -8.26
CA HIS A 509 -2.28 -12.95 -9.41
C HIS A 509 -3.01 -11.78 -10.04
N CYS A 510 -2.97 -11.75 -11.37
CA CYS A 510 -3.89 -10.92 -12.11
C CYS A 510 -5.32 -11.42 -11.89
N ALA A 511 -6.24 -10.53 -11.54
CA ALA A 511 -7.62 -10.86 -11.25
C ALA A 511 -8.57 -9.67 -11.51
N GLY A 512 -9.86 -9.97 -11.63
CA GLY A 512 -10.85 -9.00 -12.05
C GLY A 512 -12.28 -9.56 -12.08
N ILE A 513 -13.22 -8.73 -12.51
CA ILE A 513 -14.58 -9.15 -12.87
C ILE A 513 -14.76 -8.93 -14.37
N ARG A 514 -15.20 -9.97 -15.06
CA ARG A 514 -15.21 -10.00 -16.53
C ARG A 514 -16.56 -10.34 -17.12
N ALA A 515 -16.75 -9.87 -18.34
CA ALA A 515 -17.77 -10.35 -19.26
C ALA A 515 -17.18 -10.54 -20.67
N ALA A 516 -17.47 -11.69 -21.26
CA ALA A 516 -17.12 -12.06 -22.62
C ALA A 516 -18.28 -11.81 -23.60
N SER A 517 -19.51 -11.62 -23.12
CA SER A 517 -20.66 -11.43 -24.01
C SER A 517 -21.76 -10.53 -23.44
N PRO A 518 -22.59 -9.90 -24.30
CA PRO A 518 -23.74 -9.08 -23.87
C PRO A 518 -24.78 -9.85 -23.04
N GLN A 519 -24.86 -11.18 -23.19
CA GLN A 519 -25.80 -12.04 -22.46
C GLN A 519 -25.48 -12.14 -20.97
N GLU A 520 -24.25 -11.83 -20.57
CA GLU A 520 -23.84 -11.76 -19.16
C GLU A 520 -24.39 -10.51 -18.47
N GLY A 521 -24.97 -9.58 -19.22
CA GLY A 521 -25.67 -8.42 -18.68
C GLY A 521 -24.72 -7.39 -18.11
N ARG A 522 -24.94 -7.00 -16.85
CA ARG A 522 -24.21 -5.90 -16.21
C ARG A 522 -23.49 -6.33 -14.93
N VAL A 523 -22.40 -5.67 -14.60
CA VAL A 523 -21.90 -5.63 -13.22
C VAL A 523 -22.39 -4.34 -12.56
N VAL A 524 -22.73 -4.41 -11.28
CA VAL A 524 -23.17 -3.26 -10.48
C VAL A 524 -22.24 -3.12 -9.28
N PHE A 525 -21.67 -1.93 -9.11
CA PHE A 525 -20.85 -1.56 -7.97
C PHE A 525 -21.61 -0.58 -7.08
N LYS A 526 -21.68 -0.88 -5.79
CA LYS A 526 -22.07 0.08 -4.76
C LYS A 526 -20.84 0.88 -4.39
N LEU A 527 -20.93 2.20 -4.49
CA LEU A 527 -19.82 3.10 -4.21
C LEU A 527 -19.94 3.68 -2.80
N PRO A 528 -18.81 3.95 -2.13
CA PRO A 528 -18.81 4.60 -0.83
C PRO A 528 -19.19 6.07 -0.97
N LYS A 529 -19.28 6.76 0.17
CA LYS A 529 -19.28 8.22 0.17
C LYS A 529 -17.94 8.71 -0.42
N MET A 530 -18.03 9.59 -1.40
CA MET A 530 -16.92 10.25 -2.08
C MET A 530 -16.83 11.70 -1.59
N GLU A 531 -15.62 12.21 -1.44
CA GLU A 531 -15.31 13.59 -1.09
C GLU A 531 -15.16 14.46 -2.35
N VAL A 532 -14.48 13.94 -3.38
CA VAL A 532 -14.22 14.68 -4.64
C VAL A 532 -15.24 14.33 -5.71
N GLY A 533 -15.74 13.09 -5.73
CA GLY A 533 -16.68 12.60 -6.74
C GLY A 533 -15.95 12.09 -7.96
N MET A 534 -14.73 11.59 -7.77
CA MET A 534 -13.94 11.00 -8.83
C MET A 534 -14.22 9.50 -8.87
N ILE A 535 -14.45 8.96 -10.06
CA ILE A 535 -14.57 7.52 -10.30
C ILE A 535 -13.65 7.16 -11.46
N ALA A 536 -12.73 6.23 -11.22
CA ALA A 536 -11.88 5.65 -12.26
C ALA A 536 -12.03 4.13 -12.31
N LEU A 537 -12.10 3.59 -13.53
CA LEU A 537 -12.17 2.17 -13.83
C LEU A 537 -10.84 1.72 -14.39
N CYS A 538 -10.19 0.76 -13.73
CA CYS A 538 -9.01 0.10 -14.29
C CYS A 538 -9.38 -1.26 -14.85
N VAL A 539 -8.73 -1.63 -15.95
CA VAL A 539 -8.96 -2.88 -16.64
C VAL A 539 -7.71 -3.74 -16.67
N CYS A 540 -7.91 -5.05 -16.72
CA CYS A 540 -6.86 -6.03 -16.98
C CYS A 540 -7.00 -6.59 -18.41
N CYS A 541 -5.94 -7.00 -19.11
CA CYS A 541 -4.52 -6.98 -18.75
C CYS A 541 -3.72 -6.39 -19.91
N GLY A 542 -2.65 -5.65 -19.62
CA GLY A 542 -1.83 -5.01 -20.64
C GLY A 542 -1.52 -3.55 -20.32
N LYS A 543 -0.66 -2.92 -21.14
CA LYS A 543 -0.15 -1.56 -20.88
C LYS A 543 -1.11 -0.44 -21.30
N GLU A 544 -1.95 -0.67 -22.29
CA GLU A 544 -2.83 0.35 -22.91
C GLU A 544 -4.26 -0.17 -23.10
N VAL A 545 -4.65 -1.11 -22.26
CA VAL A 545 -5.88 -1.89 -22.45
C VAL A 545 -7.16 -1.08 -22.17
N ALA A 546 -7.08 0.00 -21.38
CA ALA A 546 -8.23 0.85 -21.07
C ALA A 546 -8.75 1.65 -22.26
N GLN A 547 -7.85 2.06 -23.15
CA GLN A 547 -8.22 2.75 -24.39
C GLN A 547 -9.13 1.83 -25.22
N ALA A 548 -8.70 0.60 -25.49
CA ALA A 548 -9.44 -0.34 -26.31
C ALA A 548 -10.74 -0.84 -25.64
N GLN A 549 -10.68 -1.24 -24.37
CA GLN A 549 -11.83 -1.87 -23.71
C GLN A 549 -12.93 -0.89 -23.27
N ILE A 550 -12.57 0.37 -22.97
CA ILE A 550 -13.50 1.35 -22.39
C ILE A 550 -13.71 2.57 -23.31
N LEU A 551 -12.65 3.27 -23.70
CA LEU A 551 -12.80 4.55 -24.43
C LEU A 551 -13.25 4.35 -25.88
N ASP A 552 -12.58 3.43 -26.58
CA ASP A 552 -12.82 3.17 -28.00
C ASP A 552 -13.90 2.10 -28.23
N ASN A 553 -14.43 1.50 -27.17
CA ASN A 553 -15.44 0.45 -27.26
C ASN A 553 -16.85 1.07 -27.38
N PRO A 554 -17.50 1.08 -28.56
CA PRO A 554 -18.85 1.63 -28.69
C PRO A 554 -19.92 0.70 -28.10
N TYR A 555 -19.54 -0.50 -27.69
CA TYR A 555 -20.44 -1.52 -27.15
C TYR A 555 -20.35 -1.63 -25.62
N ILE A 556 -19.76 -0.67 -24.93
CA ILE A 556 -19.81 -0.57 -23.48
C ILE A 556 -20.76 0.55 -23.06
N GLU A 557 -21.70 0.23 -22.18
CA GLU A 557 -22.62 1.19 -21.57
C GLU A 557 -22.27 1.33 -20.09
N ILE A 558 -21.89 2.54 -19.67
CA ILE A 558 -21.56 2.85 -18.28
C ILE A 558 -22.63 3.81 -17.73
N GLN A 559 -23.25 3.42 -16.63
CA GLN A 559 -24.27 4.21 -15.95
C GLN A 559 -23.86 4.56 -14.54
N PHE A 560 -24.02 5.83 -14.14
CA PHE A 560 -23.87 6.27 -12.77
C PHE A 560 -25.23 6.75 -12.25
N ASN A 561 -25.73 6.10 -11.20
CA ASN A 561 -27.07 6.35 -10.62
C ASN A 561 -28.17 6.40 -11.69
N GLU A 562 -28.27 5.32 -12.48
CA GLU A 562 -29.28 5.12 -13.53
C GLU A 562 -29.17 6.09 -14.72
N ARG A 563 -28.14 6.93 -14.78
CA ARG A 563 -27.85 7.83 -15.91
C ARG A 563 -26.69 7.30 -16.73
N ILE A 564 -26.91 7.14 -18.03
CA ILE A 564 -25.84 6.81 -18.99
C ILE A 564 -24.84 7.98 -19.01
N LEU A 565 -23.57 7.66 -18.81
CA LEU A 565 -22.48 8.62 -18.87
C LEU A 565 -22.08 8.88 -20.34
N ASP A 566 -21.71 10.13 -20.63
CA ASP A 566 -21.20 10.53 -21.94
C ASP A 566 -19.73 10.13 -22.07
N ASN A 567 -19.45 9.13 -22.92
CA ASN A 567 -18.10 8.60 -23.13
C ASN A 567 -17.11 9.64 -23.67
N SER A 568 -17.58 10.73 -24.29
CA SER A 568 -16.73 11.81 -24.77
C SER A 568 -16.10 12.64 -23.63
N THR A 569 -16.61 12.48 -22.41
CA THR A 569 -16.08 13.13 -21.20
C THR A 569 -15.02 12.30 -20.46
N PHE A 570 -14.82 11.05 -20.89
CA PHE A 570 -13.89 10.14 -20.26
C PHE A 570 -12.44 10.44 -20.66
N ASP A 571 -11.50 10.18 -19.76
CA ASP A 571 -10.08 10.35 -20.03
C ASP A 571 -9.21 9.27 -19.38
N LEU A 572 -8.05 9.00 -19.98
CA LEU A 572 -7.08 8.06 -19.42
C LEU A 572 -6.48 8.65 -18.13
N TYR A 573 -6.76 8.00 -17.01
CA TYR A 573 -6.34 8.50 -15.70
C TYR A 573 -6.35 7.39 -14.63
N PRO A 574 -5.33 7.31 -13.75
CA PRO A 574 -4.09 8.11 -13.76
C PRO A 574 -3.09 7.63 -14.82
N GLU A 575 -3.42 6.56 -15.56
CA GLU A 575 -2.57 5.95 -16.57
C GLU A 575 -3.36 5.26 -17.67
N LYS A 576 -2.66 4.61 -18.61
CA LYS A 576 -3.25 3.94 -19.78
C LYS A 576 -3.96 2.61 -19.48
N LYS A 577 -3.96 2.17 -18.22
CA LYS A 577 -4.75 1.03 -17.71
C LYS A 577 -6.07 1.43 -17.07
N CYS A 578 -6.33 2.73 -16.92
CA CYS A 578 -7.49 3.24 -16.21
C CYS A 578 -8.18 4.36 -16.99
N VAL A 579 -9.50 4.47 -16.83
CA VAL A 579 -10.33 5.54 -17.38
C VAL A 579 -11.06 6.24 -16.25
N ARG A 580 -10.87 7.55 -16.12
CA ARG A 580 -11.72 8.38 -15.27
C ARG A 580 -13.03 8.66 -16.00
N ILE A 581 -14.12 8.20 -15.40
CA ILE A 581 -15.47 8.29 -15.97
C ILE A 581 -16.32 9.37 -15.28
N VAL A 582 -15.93 9.79 -14.08
CA VAL A 582 -16.48 10.94 -13.37
C VAL A 582 -15.32 11.71 -12.73
N ASN A 583 -15.29 13.03 -12.92
CA ASN A 583 -14.18 13.89 -12.50
C ASN A 583 -14.57 14.86 -11.35
N ASP A 584 -15.85 15.05 -11.05
CA ASP A 584 -16.33 15.93 -9.96
C ASP A 584 -17.83 15.68 -9.66
N HIS A 585 -18.26 15.96 -8.44
CA HIS A 585 -19.63 15.99 -7.92
C HIS A 585 -20.53 17.10 -8.50
N SER A 586 -20.19 17.73 -9.62
CA SER A 586 -20.90 18.94 -10.12
C SER A 586 -22.41 18.79 -10.37
N GLY A 587 -22.99 17.59 -10.20
CA GLY A 587 -24.39 17.43 -9.82
C GLY A 587 -24.58 16.36 -8.75
N THR A 588 -25.23 16.71 -7.64
CA THR A 588 -25.87 15.77 -6.70
C THR A 588 -26.85 14.86 -7.44
N VAL A 589 -26.35 13.80 -8.06
CA VAL A 589 -27.19 12.68 -8.49
C VAL A 589 -27.29 11.78 -7.27
N VAL A 590 -28.18 12.13 -6.34
CA VAL A 590 -28.58 11.16 -5.31
C VAL A 590 -29.36 10.09 -6.04
N GLY A 591 -28.83 8.85 -6.06
CA GLY A 591 -29.55 7.71 -6.62
C GLY A 591 -30.90 7.53 -5.93
N SER A 592 -31.84 6.88 -6.61
CA SER A 592 -33.20 6.61 -6.10
C SER A 592 -33.22 5.91 -4.73
N THR A 593 -32.13 5.22 -4.39
CA THR A 593 -31.95 4.42 -3.17
C THR A 593 -31.14 5.12 -2.07
N GLY A 594 -30.70 6.36 -2.29
CA GLY A 594 -29.85 7.10 -1.34
C GLY A 594 -28.39 6.65 -1.28
N HIS A 595 -28.00 5.71 -2.15
CA HIS A 595 -26.61 5.28 -2.36
C HIS A 595 -26.13 5.66 -3.77
N ALA A 596 -24.81 5.68 -3.94
CA ALA A 596 -24.17 5.83 -5.24
C ALA A 596 -23.91 4.44 -5.84
N TYR A 597 -24.33 4.23 -7.08
CA TYR A 597 -24.11 3.00 -7.82
C TYR A 597 -23.54 3.26 -9.21
N LEU A 598 -22.60 2.41 -9.61
CA LEU A 598 -22.02 2.35 -10.94
C LEU A 598 -22.43 1.04 -11.60
N SER A 599 -22.94 1.08 -12.83
CA SER A 599 -23.24 -0.12 -13.61
C SER A 599 -22.48 -0.11 -14.93
N ILE A 600 -21.94 -1.26 -15.31
CA ILE A 600 -21.25 -1.47 -16.58
C ILE A 600 -21.92 -2.63 -17.30
N ARG A 601 -22.28 -2.44 -18.57
CA ARG A 601 -22.95 -3.44 -19.40
C ARG A 601 -22.31 -3.53 -20.78
N LEU A 602 -22.20 -4.74 -21.32
CA LEU A 602 -21.84 -4.97 -22.72
C LEU A 602 -23.11 -4.96 -23.60
N LEU A 603 -23.06 -4.24 -24.70
CA LEU A 603 -24.14 -4.09 -25.69
C LEU A 603 -23.99 -5.11 -26.82
N GLU A 604 -25.09 -5.40 -27.51
CA GLU A 604 -25.07 -6.25 -28.71
C GLU A 604 -24.03 -5.75 -29.72
N GLY A 605 -23.20 -6.66 -30.23
CA GLY A 605 -22.08 -6.36 -31.13
C GLY A 605 -20.71 -6.35 -30.45
N ASN A 606 -20.64 -6.34 -29.11
CA ASN A 606 -19.37 -6.50 -28.40
C ASN A 606 -18.79 -7.92 -28.65
N MET A 607 -17.58 -7.98 -29.19
CA MET A 607 -16.86 -9.23 -29.48
C MET A 607 -15.63 -9.45 -28.58
N GLU A 608 -15.29 -8.47 -27.75
CA GLU A 608 -14.07 -8.48 -26.92
C GLU A 608 -14.41 -8.69 -25.44
N GLU A 609 -13.59 -9.48 -24.74
CA GLU A 609 -13.73 -9.61 -23.29
C GLU A 609 -13.36 -8.29 -22.62
N VAL A 610 -14.20 -7.84 -21.66
CA VAL A 610 -13.90 -6.69 -20.80
C VAL A 610 -13.70 -7.20 -19.38
N THR A 611 -12.56 -6.83 -18.77
CA THR A 611 -12.19 -7.28 -17.42
C THR A 611 -11.84 -6.07 -16.56
N ILE A 612 -12.70 -5.72 -15.61
CA ILE A 612 -12.44 -4.66 -14.63
C ILE A 612 -11.57 -5.23 -13.51
N SER A 613 -10.40 -4.63 -13.28
CA SER A 613 -9.52 -4.98 -12.16
C SER A 613 -9.73 -4.05 -10.96
N HIS A 614 -9.99 -2.75 -11.22
CA HIS A 614 -10.19 -1.79 -10.14
C HIS A 614 -11.39 -0.87 -10.35
N VAL A 615 -12.02 -0.50 -9.25
CA VAL A 615 -12.93 0.64 -9.18
C VAL A 615 -12.39 1.59 -8.12
N ILE A 616 -11.79 2.68 -8.55
CA ILE A 616 -11.21 3.72 -7.69
C ILE A 616 -12.24 4.82 -7.50
N THR A 617 -12.46 5.22 -6.26
CA THR A 617 -13.34 6.32 -5.87
C THR A 617 -12.62 7.27 -4.95
N LEU A 618 -12.85 8.57 -5.13
CA LEU A 618 -12.37 9.61 -4.23
C LEU A 618 -13.45 10.63 -3.95
#